data_AF-A0A0C3EYN6-F1
#
_entry.id   AF-A0A0C3EYN6-F1
#
_cell.length_a   1.000
_cell.length_b   1.000
_cell.length_c   1.000
_cell.angle_alpha   90.00
_cell.angle_beta   90.00
_cell.angle_gamma   90.00
#
_symmetry.space_group_name_H-M   'P 1'
#
loop_
_entity.id
_entity.type
_entity.pdbx_description
1 polymer ?
#
loop_
_entity_poly.entity_id
_entity_poly.type
_entity_poly.pdbx_seq_one_letter_code
_entity_poly.pdbx_strand_id
1 'polypeptide(L)'
;MFFISLRPLLIWCCQGVKPFPLHKLPQHQAYLCPVRALADWLVCLRASGINEGYIFPRMNSGDRISHDNRPMPSEAFLELFRNNLVDVGIDPWPYGTHSFRRGGTQWLAYDKRWPIRQICKWGGWSTDPAGTTVMKYLDSWNDDSAERREDYFDPNRLPTSRCHQCGRSCHCA
;
A
#
# COMPACT_ATOMS: atom_id res chain seq x y z
N MET A 1 -9.40 0.30 -13.09
CA MET A 1 -10.57 0.99 -12.53
C MET A 1 -11.17 0.07 -11.48
N PHE A 2 -10.99 0.39 -10.20
CA PHE A 2 -11.39 -0.48 -9.09
C PHE A 2 -12.79 -0.06 -8.60
N PHE A 3 -13.75 -0.99 -8.63
CA PHE A 3 -15.06 -0.83 -7.99
C PHE A 3 -15.08 -1.74 -6.75
N ILE A 4 -15.48 -1.20 -5.60
CA ILE A 4 -15.73 -1.98 -4.38
C ILE A 4 -17.24 -1.93 -4.13
N SER A 5 -17.86 -3.09 -3.96
CA SER A 5 -19.27 -3.19 -3.54
C SER A 5 -19.31 -3.44 -2.03
N LEU A 6 -20.29 -2.83 -1.35
CA LEU A 6 -20.31 -2.64 0.10
C LEU A 6 -20.78 -3.83 0.94
N ARG A 7 -20.72 -5.07 0.44
CA ARG A 7 -20.89 -6.31 1.23
C ARG A 7 -20.29 -7.52 0.50
N PRO A 8 -19.57 -8.43 1.17
CA PRO A 8 -18.32 -8.15 1.89
C PRO A 8 -17.36 -7.35 0.98
N LEU A 9 -16.39 -6.64 1.54
CA LEU A 9 -15.43 -5.80 0.79
C LEU A 9 -14.65 -6.65 -0.24
N LEU A 10 -15.23 -6.82 -1.43
CA LEU A 10 -14.67 -7.50 -2.58
C LEU A 10 -14.34 -6.42 -3.61
N ILE A 11 -13.03 -6.22 -3.86
CA ILE A 11 -12.56 -5.41 -4.97
C ILE A 11 -12.83 -6.21 -6.25
N TRP A 12 -13.85 -5.83 -7.03
CA TRP A 12 -14.09 -6.46 -8.32
C TRP A 12 -13.03 -5.95 -9.31
N CYS A 13 -12.22 -6.87 -9.84
CA CYS A 13 -11.24 -6.62 -10.89
C CYS A 13 -11.57 -7.50 -12.11
N CYS A 14 -11.14 -7.06 -13.29
CA CYS A 14 -11.34 -7.67 -14.60
C CYS A 14 -11.32 -9.21 -14.58
N GLN A 15 -12.24 -9.79 -15.38
CA GLN A 15 -12.53 -11.22 -15.58
C GLN A 15 -11.44 -12.20 -15.12
N GLY A 16 -11.76 -13.01 -14.10
CA GLY A 16 -11.00 -14.20 -13.71
C GLY A 16 -10.12 -14.09 -12.45
N VAL A 17 -9.89 -12.88 -11.93
CA VAL A 17 -9.10 -12.69 -10.70
C VAL A 17 -10.03 -12.71 -9.48
N LYS A 18 -9.83 -13.66 -8.56
CA LYS A 18 -10.58 -13.70 -7.30
C LYS A 18 -10.26 -12.45 -6.47
N PRO A 19 -11.27 -11.75 -5.95
CA PRO A 19 -11.07 -10.58 -5.08
C PRO A 19 -10.31 -10.97 -3.82
N PHE A 20 -9.45 -10.07 -3.33
CA PHE A 20 -8.83 -10.21 -2.02
C PHE A 20 -9.81 -9.78 -0.93
N PRO A 21 -10.12 -10.64 0.06
CA PRO A 21 -10.90 -10.21 1.21
C PRO A 21 -10.07 -9.23 2.04
N LEU A 22 -10.63 -8.05 2.31
CA LEU A 22 -10.01 -7.08 3.22
C LEU A 22 -10.40 -7.42 4.67
N HIS A 23 -9.41 -7.58 5.53
CA HIS A 23 -9.59 -7.84 6.95
C HIS A 23 -9.22 -6.61 7.78
N LYS A 24 -9.98 -6.36 8.86
CA LYS A 24 -9.66 -5.31 9.83
C LYS A 24 -8.37 -5.67 10.55
N LEU A 25 -7.37 -4.79 10.49
CA LEU A 25 -6.08 -4.99 11.16
C LEU A 25 -6.19 -4.78 12.68
N PRO A 26 -5.27 -5.35 13.48
CA PRO A 26 -5.19 -5.08 14.92
C PRO A 26 -5.04 -3.59 15.26
N GLN A 27 -5.33 -3.22 16.51
CA GLN A 27 -5.36 -1.81 16.91
C GLN A 27 -3.99 -1.12 16.79
N HIS A 28 -2.89 -1.81 17.09
CA HIS A 28 -1.54 -1.28 16.93
C HIS A 28 -1.14 -1.01 15.47
N GLN A 29 -1.91 -1.50 14.49
CA GLN A 29 -1.76 -1.24 13.04
C GLN A 29 -2.96 -0.48 12.47
N ALA A 30 -3.73 0.22 13.33
CA ALA A 30 -4.93 0.93 12.88
C ALA A 30 -4.64 1.95 11.77
N TYR A 31 -3.49 2.62 11.83
CA TYR A 31 -3.01 3.60 10.85
C TYR A 31 -2.74 3.02 9.46
N LEU A 32 -2.55 1.70 9.33
CA LEU A 32 -2.36 1.00 8.05
C LEU A 32 -3.62 0.29 7.57
N CYS A 33 -4.74 0.40 8.29
CA CYS A 33 -5.89 -0.47 8.07
C CYS A 33 -6.81 0.05 6.96
N PRO A 34 -6.85 -0.59 5.77
CA PRO A 34 -7.68 -0.13 4.67
C PRO A 34 -9.18 -0.23 4.99
N VAL A 35 -9.59 -1.18 5.83
CA VAL A 35 -10.99 -1.34 6.25
C VAL A 35 -11.45 -0.14 7.10
N ARG A 36 -10.61 0.34 8.03
CA ARG A 36 -10.94 1.52 8.84
C ARG A 36 -10.94 2.77 7.98
N ALA A 37 -9.86 3.00 7.21
CA ALA A 37 -9.76 4.16 6.33
C ALA A 37 -10.92 4.25 5.34
N LEU A 38 -11.32 3.13 4.73
CA LEU A 38 -12.46 3.10 3.82
C LEU A 38 -13.79 3.31 4.55
N ALA A 39 -13.96 2.77 5.76
CA ALA A 39 -15.17 3.00 6.54
C ALA A 39 -15.33 4.49 6.90
N ASP A 40 -14.26 5.12 7.37
CA ASP A 40 -14.24 6.56 7.71
C ASP A 40 -14.52 7.40 6.46
N TRP A 41 -13.90 7.06 5.33
CA TRP A 41 -14.17 7.71 4.05
C TRP A 41 -15.63 7.61 3.61
N LEU A 42 -16.26 6.43 3.76
CA LEU A 42 -17.67 6.23 3.43
C LEU A 42 -18.61 7.02 4.34
N VAL A 43 -18.24 7.26 5.60
CA VAL A 43 -18.98 8.16 6.50
C VAL A 43 -18.92 9.58 5.96
N CYS A 44 -17.73 10.06 5.54
CA CYS A 44 -17.58 11.37 4.92
C CYS A 44 -18.43 11.50 3.63
N LEU A 45 -18.40 10.50 2.74
CA LEU A 45 -19.22 10.50 1.52
C LEU A 45 -20.71 10.65 1.83
N ARG A 46 -21.21 9.88 2.80
CA ARG A 46 -22.62 9.94 3.23
C ARG A 46 -22.98 11.29 3.82
N ALA A 47 -22.09 11.87 4.65
CA ALA A 47 -22.27 13.21 5.21
C ALA A 47 -22.30 14.29 4.12
N SER A 48 -21.57 14.07 3.01
CA SER A 48 -21.62 14.91 1.81
C SER A 48 -22.79 14.57 0.87
N GLY A 49 -23.71 13.68 1.25
CA GLY A 49 -24.88 13.32 0.43
C GLY A 49 -24.60 12.34 -0.70
N ILE A 50 -23.41 11.73 -0.74
CA ILE A 50 -23.01 10.75 -1.77
C ILE A 50 -23.23 9.35 -1.20
N ASN A 51 -24.27 8.68 -1.69
CA ASN A 51 -24.65 7.33 -1.24
C ASN A 51 -24.43 6.24 -2.31
N GLU A 52 -24.15 6.66 -3.55
CA GLU A 52 -23.96 5.77 -4.70
C GLU A 52 -22.90 6.34 -5.66
N GLY A 53 -22.42 5.51 -6.58
CA GLY A 53 -21.42 5.89 -7.58
C GLY A 53 -20.01 5.38 -7.28
N TYR A 54 -19.00 6.14 -7.74
CA TYR A 54 -17.60 5.81 -7.51
C TYR A 54 -17.20 5.97 -6.05
N ILE A 55 -16.36 5.06 -5.55
CA ILE A 55 -15.83 5.15 -4.17
C ILE A 55 -14.88 6.30 -4.00
N PHE A 56 -14.06 6.57 -5.02
CA PHE A 56 -13.20 7.74 -5.05
C PHE A 56 -13.75 8.69 -6.12
N PRO A 57 -14.78 9.48 -5.78
CA PRO A 57 -15.31 10.50 -6.67
C PRO A 57 -14.26 11.57 -6.95
N ARG A 58 -14.44 12.27 -8.06
CA ARG A 58 -13.63 13.44 -8.40
C ARG A 58 -13.70 14.47 -7.27
N MET A 59 -12.58 15.13 -6.99
CA MET A 59 -12.52 16.27 -6.09
C MET A 59 -12.34 17.58 -6.87
N ASN A 60 -13.02 18.61 -6.41
CA ASN A 60 -12.97 19.99 -6.89
C ASN A 60 -12.05 20.82 -5.98
N SER A 61 -11.66 22.01 -6.42
CA SER A 61 -10.76 22.90 -5.69
C SER A 61 -11.22 23.18 -4.25
N GLY A 62 -10.26 23.14 -3.32
CA GLY A 62 -10.50 23.28 -1.88
C GLY A 62 -11.07 22.00 -1.25
N ASP A 63 -10.61 20.83 -1.69
CA ASP A 63 -10.96 19.50 -1.16
C ASP A 63 -12.45 19.19 -1.11
N ARG A 64 -13.21 19.76 -2.04
CA ARG A 64 -14.66 19.55 -2.14
C ARG A 64 -14.96 18.34 -2.99
N ILE A 65 -15.76 17.43 -2.49
CA ILE A 65 -16.16 16.24 -3.23
C ILE A 65 -17.15 16.64 -4.34
N SER A 66 -16.90 16.20 -5.57
CA SER A 66 -17.82 16.44 -6.68
C SER A 66 -19.02 15.50 -6.59
N HIS A 67 -20.22 16.04 -6.81
CA HIS A 67 -21.44 15.27 -6.98
C HIS A 67 -21.59 14.71 -8.40
N ASP A 68 -20.71 15.12 -9.32
CA ASP A 68 -20.61 14.49 -10.62
C ASP A 68 -20.10 13.06 -10.40
N ASN A 69 -20.92 12.05 -10.70
CA ASN A 69 -20.58 10.63 -10.59
C ASN A 69 -19.48 10.23 -11.59
N ARG A 70 -18.27 10.73 -11.36
CA ARG A 70 -17.06 10.51 -12.15
C ARG A 70 -15.93 10.08 -11.22
N PRO A 71 -15.06 9.17 -11.67
CA PRO A 71 -13.93 8.73 -10.86
C PRO A 71 -12.90 9.87 -10.74
N MET A 72 -12.15 9.86 -9.64
CA MET A 72 -10.94 10.66 -9.50
C MET A 72 -9.91 10.27 -10.58
N PRO A 73 -9.38 11.23 -11.35
CA PRO A 73 -8.25 10.97 -12.25
C PRO A 73 -7.00 10.56 -11.47
N SER A 74 -6.16 9.70 -12.05
CA SER A 74 -4.92 9.23 -11.43
C SER A 74 -3.96 10.39 -11.15
N GLU A 75 -3.94 11.39 -12.03
CA GLU A 75 -3.12 12.59 -11.94
C GLU A 75 -3.55 13.46 -10.75
N ALA A 76 -4.86 13.63 -10.56
CA ALA A 76 -5.40 14.34 -9.42
C ALA A 76 -5.07 13.64 -8.10
N PHE A 77 -5.19 12.31 -8.06
CA PHE A 77 -4.78 11.52 -6.89
C PHE A 77 -3.28 11.73 -6.57
N LEU A 78 -2.42 11.70 -7.58
CA LEU A 78 -0.98 11.89 -7.38
C LEU A 78 -0.64 13.29 -6.87
N GLU A 79 -1.30 14.32 -7.38
CA GLU A 79 -1.12 15.69 -6.92
C GLU A 79 -1.46 15.82 -5.43
N LEU A 80 -2.65 15.34 -5.03
CA LEU A 80 -3.09 15.34 -3.64
C LEU A 80 -2.14 14.55 -2.73
N PHE A 81 -1.69 13.39 -3.21
CA PHE A 81 -0.75 12.57 -2.46
C PHE A 81 0.58 13.29 -2.23
N ARG A 82 1.11 13.97 -3.25
CA ARG A 82 2.34 14.75 -3.12
C ARG A 82 2.18 15.95 -2.20
N ASN A 83 1.04 16.62 -2.22
CA ASN A 83 0.74 17.68 -1.26
C ASN A 83 0.74 17.16 0.18
N ASN A 84 0.11 16.01 0.43
CA ASN A 84 0.16 15.37 1.75
C ASN A 84 1.60 15.01 2.18
N LEU A 85 2.48 14.64 1.25
CA LEU A 85 3.90 14.39 1.57
C LEU A 85 4.62 15.67 1.97
N VAL A 86 4.38 16.77 1.27
CA VAL A 86 4.92 18.09 1.61
C VAL A 86 4.46 18.52 3.01
N ASP A 87 3.18 18.31 3.34
CA ASP A 87 2.61 18.67 4.64
C ASP A 87 3.28 17.93 5.82
N VAL A 88 3.80 16.72 5.58
CA VAL A 88 4.54 15.93 6.58
C VAL A 88 6.07 16.05 6.45
N GLY A 89 6.56 16.96 5.60
CA GLY A 89 7.99 17.22 5.43
C GLY A 89 8.76 16.14 4.66
N ILE A 90 8.08 15.36 3.82
CA ILE A 90 8.68 14.34 2.96
C ILE A 90 8.81 14.89 1.54
N ASP A 91 9.98 14.73 0.92
CA ASP A 91 10.17 15.09 -0.49
C ASP A 91 9.21 14.27 -1.38
N PRO A 92 8.29 14.92 -2.12
CA PRO A 92 7.33 14.23 -2.97
C PRO A 92 7.96 13.70 -4.28
N TRP A 93 9.15 14.16 -4.67
CA TRP A 93 9.74 13.87 -5.97
C TRP A 93 9.94 12.37 -6.28
N PRO A 94 10.41 11.54 -5.32
CA PRO A 94 10.58 10.09 -5.56
C PRO A 94 9.25 9.34 -5.67
N TYR A 95 8.12 9.98 -5.37
CA TYR A 95 6.82 9.34 -5.28
C TYR A 95 5.97 9.53 -6.55
N GLY A 96 5.43 8.42 -7.07
CA GLY A 96 4.61 8.34 -8.27
C GLY A 96 3.58 7.22 -8.22
N THR A 97 2.94 6.92 -9.36
CA THR A 97 1.82 5.95 -9.46
C THR A 97 2.17 4.54 -8.97
N HIS A 98 3.45 4.18 -9.00
CA HIS A 98 3.95 2.87 -8.60
C HIS A 98 4.44 2.79 -7.15
N SER A 99 4.52 3.92 -6.44
CA SER A 99 5.11 3.97 -5.09
C SER A 99 4.35 3.14 -4.07
N PHE A 100 3.01 3.13 -4.12
CA PHE A 100 2.21 2.28 -3.23
C PHE A 100 2.43 0.79 -3.49
N ARG A 101 2.57 0.40 -4.76
CA ARG A 101 2.84 -1.00 -5.12
C ARG A 101 4.23 -1.41 -4.64
N ARG A 102 5.21 -0.52 -4.76
CA ARG A 102 6.57 -0.71 -4.24
C ARG A 102 6.61 -0.83 -2.73
N GLY A 103 6.11 0.18 -2.01
CA GLY A 103 6.07 0.16 -0.55
C GLY A 103 5.30 -1.06 -0.02
N GLY A 104 4.20 -1.44 -0.66
CA GLY A 104 3.47 -2.66 -0.33
C GLY A 104 4.29 -3.94 -0.55
N THR A 105 5.01 -4.05 -1.67
CA THR A 105 5.91 -5.18 -1.93
C THR A 105 7.05 -5.27 -0.92
N GLN A 106 7.71 -4.15 -0.63
CA GLN A 106 8.79 -4.07 0.35
C GLN A 106 8.29 -4.42 1.75
N TRP A 107 7.17 -3.85 2.19
CA TRP A 107 6.56 -4.17 3.49
C TRP A 107 6.16 -5.65 3.61
N LEU A 108 5.60 -6.24 2.55
CA LEU A 108 5.26 -7.67 2.55
C LEU A 108 6.51 -8.55 2.63
N ALA A 109 7.61 -8.16 2.01
CA ALA A 109 8.87 -8.89 2.03
C ALA A 109 9.64 -8.73 3.35
N TYR A 110 9.85 -7.48 3.79
CA TYR A 110 10.70 -7.13 4.92
C TYR A 110 9.96 -7.21 6.26
N ASP A 111 8.79 -6.61 6.39
CA ASP A 111 8.05 -6.65 7.66
C ASP A 111 7.26 -7.95 7.83
N LYS A 112 6.56 -8.40 6.78
CA LYS A 112 5.68 -9.57 6.86
C LYS A 112 6.35 -10.89 6.48
N ARG A 113 7.57 -10.86 5.92
CA ARG A 113 8.35 -12.05 5.54
C ARG A 113 7.58 -12.99 4.63
N TRP A 114 6.75 -12.46 3.74
CA TRP A 114 6.04 -13.27 2.77
C TRP A 114 7.02 -13.89 1.78
N PRO A 115 6.89 -15.19 1.43
CA PRO A 115 7.65 -15.78 0.35
C PRO A 115 7.42 -15.01 -0.96
N ILE A 116 8.47 -14.85 -1.78
CA ILE A 116 8.39 -14.12 -3.06
C ILE A 116 7.24 -14.62 -3.95
N ARG A 117 6.99 -15.94 -3.98
CA ARG A 117 5.85 -16.51 -4.73
C ARG A 117 4.49 -15.98 -4.24
N GLN A 118 4.33 -15.76 -2.95
CA GLN A 118 3.11 -15.19 -2.37
C GLN A 118 2.98 -13.71 -2.70
N ILE A 119 4.10 -12.98 -2.69
CA ILE A 119 4.16 -11.58 -3.13
C ILE A 119 3.82 -11.45 -4.62
N CYS A 120 4.33 -12.35 -5.48
CA CYS A 120 3.95 -12.37 -6.89
C CYS A 120 2.45 -12.57 -7.08
N LYS A 121 1.83 -13.50 -6.33
CA LYS A 121 0.37 -13.70 -6.36
C LYS A 121 -0.40 -12.47 -5.91
N TRP A 122 0.05 -11.80 -4.85
CA TRP A 122 -0.54 -10.54 -4.38
C TRP A 122 -0.42 -9.42 -5.41
N GLY A 123 0.77 -9.28 -5.98
CA GLY A 123 1.08 -8.27 -6.98
C GLY A 123 0.53 -8.58 -8.37
N GLY A 124 -0.11 -9.73 -8.60
CA GLY A 124 -0.56 -10.14 -9.94
C GLY A 124 0.58 -10.34 -10.94
N TRP A 125 1.76 -10.75 -10.48
CA TRP A 125 2.93 -11.05 -11.31
C TRP A 125 3.04 -12.54 -11.59
N SER A 126 3.76 -12.88 -12.67
CA SER A 126 4.15 -14.27 -12.93
C SER A 126 4.91 -14.84 -11.74
N THR A 127 4.60 -16.08 -11.38
CA THR A 127 5.32 -16.83 -10.34
C THR A 127 6.55 -17.55 -10.87
N ASP A 128 6.84 -17.41 -12.17
CA ASP A 128 7.97 -18.04 -12.85
C ASP A 128 9.31 -17.43 -12.36
N PRO A 129 10.40 -18.21 -12.19
CA PRO A 129 11.65 -17.77 -11.57
C PRO A 129 12.36 -16.62 -12.30
N ALA A 130 11.99 -16.35 -13.56
CA ALA A 130 12.47 -15.19 -14.30
C ALA A 130 11.84 -13.86 -13.84
N GLY A 131 11.25 -13.81 -12.63
CA GLY A 131 10.50 -12.70 -12.02
C GLY A 131 11.26 -11.38 -11.88
N THR A 132 11.65 -10.78 -13.00
CA THR A 132 12.35 -9.50 -13.09
C THR A 132 11.51 -8.35 -12.55
N THR A 133 10.19 -8.43 -12.65
CA THR A 133 9.31 -7.35 -12.20
C THR A 133 9.31 -7.22 -10.69
N VAL A 134 9.11 -8.31 -9.93
CA VAL A 134 9.08 -8.23 -8.45
C VAL A 134 10.41 -7.72 -7.89
N MET A 135 11.53 -8.12 -8.49
CA MET A 135 12.86 -7.66 -8.07
C MET A 135 13.02 -6.15 -8.22
N LYS A 136 12.52 -5.54 -9.30
CA LYS A 136 12.51 -4.06 -9.48
C LYS A 136 11.69 -3.30 -8.44
N TYR A 137 10.79 -3.99 -7.72
CA TYR A 137 10.02 -3.43 -6.62
C TYR A 137 10.63 -3.72 -5.25
N LEU A 138 11.57 -4.67 -5.15
CA LEU A 138 12.27 -5.00 -3.90
C LEU A 138 13.60 -4.27 -3.77
N ASP A 139 14.28 -4.08 -4.88
CA ASP A 139 15.62 -3.51 -4.96
C ASP A 139 15.63 -2.40 -6.01
N SER A 140 15.86 -1.17 -5.58
CA SER A 140 15.94 0.01 -6.42
C SER A 140 17.04 0.93 -5.94
N TRP A 141 17.63 1.65 -6.89
CA TRP A 141 18.62 2.70 -6.65
C TRP A 141 18.21 3.82 -5.67
N ASN A 142 16.91 3.95 -5.36
CA ASN A 142 16.36 4.95 -4.45
C ASN A 142 16.02 4.36 -3.08
N ASP A 143 16.16 3.04 -2.92
CA ASP A 143 15.97 2.36 -1.65
C ASP A 143 17.35 2.36 -0.97
N ASP A 144 17.46 3.01 0.19
CA ASP A 144 18.71 3.02 0.94
C ASP A 144 18.88 1.64 1.62
N SER A 145 20.01 0.96 1.37
CA SER A 145 20.32 -0.26 2.10
C SER A 145 20.54 0.13 3.57
N ALA A 146 19.55 -0.15 4.42
CA ALA A 146 19.64 0.16 5.85
C ALA A 146 20.86 -0.52 6.52
N GLU A 147 21.47 -1.50 5.87
CA GLU A 147 22.60 -2.27 6.39
C GLU A 147 23.89 -1.96 5.65
N ARG A 148 24.97 -1.71 6.40
CA ARG A 148 26.31 -1.60 5.85
C ARG A 148 26.77 -2.98 5.39
N ARG A 149 27.50 -3.02 4.28
CA ARG A 149 27.99 -4.27 3.68
C ARG A 149 28.85 -5.08 4.65
N GLU A 150 29.64 -4.41 5.49
CA GLU A 150 30.50 -5.08 6.48
C GLU A 150 29.71 -5.91 7.50
N ASP A 151 28.45 -5.52 7.76
CA ASP A 151 27.62 -6.10 8.82
C ASP A 151 26.85 -7.35 8.35
N TYR A 152 26.98 -7.77 7.08
CA TYR A 152 26.20 -8.87 6.49
C TYR A 152 26.54 -10.25 7.07
N PHE A 153 27.80 -10.45 7.45
CA PHE A 153 28.31 -11.73 7.95
C PHE A 153 28.97 -11.62 9.32
N ASP A 154 28.80 -10.49 10.02
CA ASP A 154 29.34 -10.34 11.38
C ASP A 154 28.55 -11.22 12.37
N PRO A 155 29.15 -12.30 12.91
CA PRO A 155 28.48 -13.19 13.85
C PRO A 155 28.21 -12.54 15.21
N ASN A 156 28.86 -11.40 15.49
CA ASN A 156 28.71 -10.66 16.75
C ASN A 156 27.71 -9.51 16.64
N ARG A 157 27.14 -9.28 15.45
CA ARG A 157 26.14 -8.23 15.23
C ARG A 157 24.96 -8.44 16.16
N LEU A 158 24.59 -7.43 16.95
CA LEU A 158 23.41 -7.53 17.79
C LEU A 158 22.14 -7.46 16.92
N PRO A 159 21.10 -8.26 17.21
CA PRO A 159 19.81 -8.15 16.53
C PRO A 159 19.22 -6.74 16.68
N THR A 160 18.88 -6.09 15.56
CA THR A 160 18.45 -4.68 15.53
C THR A 160 17.06 -4.45 16.15
N SER A 161 16.16 -5.44 16.09
CA SER A 161 14.90 -5.38 16.85
C SER A 161 14.23 -6.77 17.05
N ARG A 162 13.22 -6.82 17.92
CA ARG A 162 12.36 -8.00 18.08
C ARG A 162 11.28 -7.97 17.01
N CYS A 163 11.11 -9.08 16.29
CA CYS A 163 10.01 -9.22 15.35
C CYS A 163 8.65 -9.05 16.06
N HIS A 164 7.83 -8.08 15.64
CA HIS A 164 6.52 -7.83 16.24
C HIS A 164 5.52 -8.99 16.07
N GLN A 165 5.78 -9.91 15.13
CA GLN A 165 4.88 -11.03 14.84
C GLN A 165 5.24 -12.29 15.66
N CYS A 166 6.53 -12.60 15.84
CA CYS A 166 6.97 -13.83 16.52
C CYS A 166 7.75 -13.60 17.82
N GLY A 167 8.03 -12.34 18.17
CA GLY A 167 8.72 -11.94 19.40
C GLY A 167 10.22 -12.28 19.46
N ARG A 168 10.77 -12.96 18.45
CA ARG A 168 12.18 -13.35 18.40
C ARG A 168 13.04 -12.17 17.95
N SER A 169 14.23 -12.06 18.52
CA SER A 169 15.29 -11.17 18.02
C SER A 169 15.77 -11.67 16.66
N CYS A 170 15.76 -10.81 15.64
CA CYS A 170 16.38 -11.11 14.35
C CYS A 170 17.30 -9.96 13.94
N HIS A 171 18.34 -10.28 13.15
CA HIS A 171 19.21 -9.28 12.50
C HIS A 171 18.53 -8.57 11.33
N CYS A 172 17.24 -8.80 11.14
CA CYS A 172 16.51 -8.50 9.93
C CYS A 172 15.70 -7.20 10.01
N ALA A 173 15.90 -6.43 11.09
CA ALA A 173 15.21 -5.17 11.35
C ALA A 173 16.04 -3.97 10.93
#